data_AF-D7WEN3-F1
#
_entry.id   AF-D7WEN3-F1
#
_cell.length_a   1.000
_cell.length_b   1.000
_cell.length_c   1.000
_cell.angle_alpha   90.00
_cell.angle_beta   90.00
_cell.angle_gamma   90.00
#
_symmetry.space_group_name_H-M   'P 1'
#
loop_
_entity.id
_entity.type
_entity.pdbx_description
1 polymer ?
#
loop_
_entity_poly.entity_id
_entity_poly.type
_entity_poly.pdbx_seq_one_letter_code
_entity_poly.pdbx_strand_id
1 'polypeptide(L)'
;MTAASHERAEFCLNGGMGRSPSLFVVNLPDDARAHKDLQWARKHSVLGFASRFRDQPEVGDILMLCAGVKGGKRKAVEHVLVASVLSAPFHPDKEIPPVNLSWPSEVEERKRKYIRRVPVSFFAEQRDNDATKLAPLFDALRRSGKNATPRKVEASRKDLDTVARNFWFGSWAELERAKSFPFRAIDTLVTRAEDEARAHYESQGWNVIHVGHPHNFLCRKDGEEKRVMVKASDTQAIHLVPSELASAREQTTDLVVVSPDDNMRILPDWHPLDADLTTSEFEYHLPEG
;
A
#
# COMPACT_ATOMS: atom_id res chain seq x y z
N MET A 1 17.02 -19.73 -33.44
CA MET A 1 16.30 -18.83 -32.53
C MET A 1 15.59 -19.70 -31.51
N THR A 2 16.17 -19.86 -30.33
CA THR A 2 15.76 -20.85 -29.33
C THR A 2 15.08 -20.17 -28.14
N ALA A 3 14.01 -20.80 -27.66
CA ALA A 3 13.14 -20.41 -26.56
C ALA A 3 13.90 -20.20 -25.24
N ALA A 4 14.20 -18.95 -24.88
CA ALA A 4 14.95 -18.61 -23.67
C ALA A 4 14.52 -17.27 -23.03
N SER A 5 13.23 -16.89 -23.12
CA SER A 5 12.77 -15.57 -22.66
C SER A 5 11.62 -15.57 -21.66
N HIS A 6 11.22 -16.71 -21.08
CA HIS A 6 10.07 -16.75 -20.15
C HIS A 6 10.42 -17.17 -18.70
N GLU A 7 11.71 -17.23 -18.32
CA GLU A 7 12.13 -17.83 -17.04
C GLU A 7 12.78 -16.86 -16.02
N ARG A 8 12.61 -15.53 -16.16
CA ARG A 8 13.26 -14.57 -15.24
C ARG A 8 12.33 -13.52 -14.66
N ALA A 9 11.40 -13.97 -13.83
CA ALA A 9 10.84 -13.18 -12.72
C ALA A 9 10.50 -14.03 -11.46
N GLU A 10 10.95 -15.28 -11.37
CA GLU A 10 10.86 -16.10 -10.14
C GLU A 10 12.03 -15.83 -9.15
N PHE A 11 12.66 -14.66 -9.25
CA PHE A 11 13.79 -14.32 -8.39
C PHE A 11 13.31 -13.90 -6.99
N CYS A 12 13.42 -14.84 -6.06
CA CYS A 12 13.53 -14.65 -4.61
C CYS A 12 12.26 -14.37 -3.78
N LEU A 13 11.15 -15.07 -4.02
CA LEU A 13 10.10 -15.23 -3.00
C LEU A 13 10.34 -16.42 -2.04
N ASN A 14 11.39 -17.21 -2.25
CA ASN A 14 11.82 -18.28 -1.32
C ASN A 14 12.64 -17.74 -0.13
N GLY A 15 12.27 -16.58 0.39
CA GLY A 15 12.85 -16.01 1.61
C GLY A 15 12.37 -16.75 2.84
N GLY A 16 13.07 -17.83 3.22
CA GLY A 16 13.07 -18.41 4.56
C GLY A 16 11.71 -18.82 5.13
N MET A 17 11.30 -20.06 4.87
CA MET A 17 10.27 -20.72 5.68
C MET A 17 10.64 -20.66 7.16
N GLY A 18 9.93 -19.85 7.96
CA GLY A 18 9.89 -19.98 9.42
C GLY A 18 10.01 -18.71 10.26
N ARG A 19 10.32 -17.52 9.70
CA ARG A 19 10.41 -16.29 10.51
C ARG A 19 9.28 -15.32 10.18
N SER A 20 8.50 -14.96 11.21
CA SER A 20 7.56 -13.85 11.09
C SER A 20 8.32 -12.55 10.79
N PRO A 21 7.88 -11.79 9.79
CA PRO A 21 8.57 -10.58 9.37
C PRO A 21 8.45 -9.52 10.45
N SER A 22 9.54 -8.77 10.65
CA SER A 22 9.60 -7.71 11.65
C SER A 22 9.07 -6.40 11.08
N LEU A 23 8.36 -5.62 11.90
CA LEU A 23 8.02 -4.24 11.58
C LEU A 23 9.18 -3.32 12.00
N PHE A 24 9.64 -2.49 11.07
CA PHE A 24 10.55 -1.38 11.33
C PHE A 24 9.84 -0.07 11.10
N VAL A 25 10.04 0.87 12.02
CA VAL A 25 9.47 2.22 11.92
C VAL A 25 10.57 3.23 11.67
N VAL A 26 10.36 4.08 10.67
CA VAL A 26 11.30 5.10 10.22
C VAL A 26 10.61 6.45 10.28
N ASN A 27 11.03 7.29 11.23
CA ASN A 27 10.58 8.68 11.29
C ASN A 27 11.49 9.56 10.40
N LEU A 28 10.90 10.11 9.34
CA LEU A 28 11.56 11.04 8.45
C LEU A 28 11.54 12.45 9.06
N PRO A 29 12.60 13.26 8.85
CA PRO A 29 12.65 14.61 9.39
C PRO A 29 11.43 15.44 8.96
N ASP A 30 10.91 16.28 9.87
CA ASP A 30 9.78 17.16 9.60
C ASP A 30 10.23 18.39 8.79
N ASP A 31 10.61 18.18 7.53
CA ASP A 31 10.96 19.25 6.59
C ASP A 31 10.41 18.98 5.18
N ALA A 32 10.38 20.02 4.35
CA ALA A 32 9.93 19.93 2.96
C ALA A 32 10.75 18.93 2.11
N ARG A 33 11.90 18.45 2.61
CA ARG A 33 12.75 17.48 1.92
C ARG A 33 12.28 16.06 2.20
N ALA A 34 11.67 15.76 3.35
CA ALA A 34 11.16 14.42 3.64
C ALA A 34 10.09 13.97 2.64
N HIS A 35 9.20 14.88 2.21
CA HIS A 35 8.25 14.55 1.16
C HIS A 35 8.97 14.24 -0.17
N LYS A 36 9.99 15.01 -0.54
CA LYS A 36 10.81 14.74 -1.74
C LYS A 36 11.57 13.42 -1.62
N ASP A 37 12.08 13.08 -0.43
CA ASP A 37 12.78 11.83 -0.17
C ASP A 37 11.84 10.63 -0.25
N LEU A 38 10.59 10.76 0.22
CA LEU A 38 9.55 9.74 0.03
C LEU A 38 9.19 9.54 -1.45
N GLN A 39 8.94 10.63 -2.19
CA GLN A 39 8.64 10.54 -3.62
C GLN A 39 9.81 9.92 -4.40
N TRP A 40 11.04 10.29 -4.04
CA TRP A 40 12.24 9.69 -4.64
C TRP A 40 12.33 8.20 -4.32
N ALA A 41 12.17 7.82 -3.04
CA ALA A 41 12.21 6.41 -2.63
C ALA A 41 11.13 5.60 -3.34
N ARG A 42 9.91 6.15 -3.48
CA ARG A 42 8.81 5.55 -4.23
C ARG A 42 9.14 5.38 -5.70
N LYS A 43 9.69 6.41 -6.35
CA LYS A 43 10.06 6.37 -7.78
C LYS A 43 11.11 5.30 -8.07
N HIS A 44 12.09 5.17 -7.17
CA HIS A 44 13.26 4.33 -7.36
C HIS A 44 13.23 3.01 -6.58
N SER A 45 12.18 2.73 -5.80
CA SER A 45 12.06 1.50 -4.99
C SER A 45 13.26 1.26 -4.07
N VAL A 46 13.85 2.34 -3.53
CA VAL A 46 15.06 2.28 -2.70
C VAL A 46 14.96 3.28 -1.57
N LEU A 47 15.33 2.85 -0.37
CA LEU A 47 15.52 3.72 0.78
C LEU A 47 16.99 3.89 1.12
N GLY A 48 17.39 5.11 1.44
CA GLY A 48 18.74 5.45 1.88
C GLY A 48 18.77 5.85 3.35
N PHE A 49 19.78 5.39 4.07
CA PHE A 49 19.94 5.64 5.51
C PHE A 49 21.32 6.21 5.84
N ALA A 50 21.33 7.19 6.73
CA ALA A 50 22.51 8.00 7.01
C ALA A 50 23.46 7.39 8.05
N SER A 51 22.95 6.46 8.86
CA SER A 51 23.70 5.81 9.93
C SER A 51 23.87 4.32 9.65
N ARG A 52 24.78 3.69 10.41
CA ARG A 52 24.80 2.24 10.51
C ARG A 52 23.51 1.81 11.22
N PHE A 53 22.75 0.93 10.56
CA PHE A 53 21.66 0.20 11.20
C PHE A 53 22.15 -0.41 12.50
N ARG A 54 21.45 -0.13 13.62
CA ARG A 54 21.62 -0.95 14.82
C ARG A 54 21.02 -2.33 14.59
N ASP A 55 19.84 -2.33 13.97
CA ASP A 55 19.07 -3.50 13.59
C ASP A 55 18.93 -3.45 12.07
N GLN A 56 19.54 -4.40 11.35
CA GLN A 56 19.48 -4.44 9.89
C GLN A 56 18.17 -5.11 9.46
N PRO A 57 17.37 -4.47 8.60
CA PRO A 57 16.22 -5.13 8.02
C PRO A 57 16.68 -6.27 7.12
N GLU A 58 15.96 -7.38 7.17
CA GLU A 58 16.16 -8.57 6.35
C GLU A 58 15.09 -8.67 5.26
N VAL A 59 15.30 -9.54 4.29
CA VAL A 59 14.33 -9.79 3.22
C VAL A 59 12.99 -10.22 3.83
N GLY A 60 11.90 -9.60 3.38
CA GLY A 60 10.54 -9.86 3.86
C GLY A 60 10.09 -8.99 5.05
N ASP A 61 11.01 -8.29 5.72
CA ASP A 61 10.66 -7.32 6.77
C ASP A 61 9.81 -6.18 6.20
N ILE A 62 9.01 -5.55 7.06
CA ILE A 62 8.17 -4.41 6.71
C ILE A 62 8.80 -3.13 7.23
N LEU A 63 8.96 -2.14 6.36
CA LEU A 63 9.34 -0.78 6.72
C LEU A 63 8.11 0.12 6.66
N MET A 64 7.82 0.81 7.74
CA MET A 64 6.82 1.88 7.80
C MET A 64 7.53 3.23 7.92
N LEU A 65 7.41 4.04 6.86
CA LEU A 65 8.01 5.36 6.75
C LEU A 65 6.99 6.42 7.11
N CYS A 66 7.27 7.22 8.14
CA CYS A 66 6.38 8.28 8.60
C CYS A 66 7.02 9.64 8.39
N ALA A 67 6.31 10.56 7.73
CA ALA A 67 6.71 11.96 7.56
C ALA A 67 5.74 12.93 8.25
N GLY A 68 6.21 14.13 8.55
CA GLY A 68 5.40 15.19 9.16
C GLY A 68 5.12 14.97 10.65
N VAL A 69 6.04 14.33 11.38
CA VAL A 69 5.84 14.00 12.80
C VAL A 69 6.02 15.24 13.68
N LYS A 70 4.94 15.98 13.91
CA LYS A 70 4.95 17.17 14.78
C LYS A 70 4.90 16.79 16.27
N GLY A 71 5.90 17.24 17.03
CA GLY A 71 5.95 17.08 18.48
C GLY A 71 5.30 18.26 19.20
N GLY A 72 4.19 18.04 19.91
CA GLY A 72 3.47 19.07 20.67
C GLY A 72 2.28 18.50 21.46
N LYS A 73 1.29 19.34 21.81
CA LYS A 73 0.04 18.89 22.48
C LYS A 73 -0.78 17.89 21.65
N ARG A 74 -0.61 17.89 20.33
CA ARG A 74 -1.10 16.85 19.43
C ARG A 74 0.11 16.30 18.66
N LYS A 75 0.36 15.00 18.81
CA LYS A 75 1.22 14.28 17.87
C LYS A 75 0.42 14.16 16.58
N ALA A 76 1.03 14.36 15.41
CA ALA A 76 0.40 14.19 14.09
C ALA A 76 1.39 13.45 13.18
N VAL A 77 0.89 12.63 12.24
CA VAL A 77 1.71 12.02 11.19
C VAL A 77 1.04 12.33 9.86
N GLU A 78 1.67 13.14 9.02
CA GLU A 78 1.02 13.65 7.81
C GLU A 78 0.98 12.61 6.69
N HIS A 79 2.00 11.76 6.60
CA HIS A 79 2.12 10.81 5.50
C HIS A 79 2.83 9.54 5.97
N VAL A 80 2.25 8.38 5.64
CA VAL A 80 2.84 7.07 5.92
C VAL A 80 2.91 6.22 4.66
N LEU A 81 4.05 5.58 4.46
CA LEU A 81 4.30 4.61 3.40
C LEU A 81 4.76 3.28 4.01
N VAL A 82 4.23 2.18 3.49
CA VAL A 82 4.59 0.83 3.92
C VAL A 82 5.26 0.10 2.77
N ALA A 83 6.38 -0.55 3.06
CA ALA A 83 7.19 -1.25 2.08
C ALA A 83 7.75 -2.56 2.62
N SER A 84 7.93 -3.55 1.75
CA SER A 84 8.63 -4.80 2.04
C SER A 84 10.07 -4.72 1.58
N VAL A 85 10.98 -5.29 2.35
CA VAL A 85 12.41 -5.34 2.06
C VAL A 85 12.68 -6.45 1.04
N LEU A 86 13.24 -6.08 -0.11
CA LEU A 86 13.51 -7.02 -1.22
C LEU A 86 14.91 -7.63 -1.14
N SER A 87 15.85 -6.93 -0.52
CA SER A 87 17.21 -7.43 -0.32
C SER A 87 17.82 -6.86 0.94
N ALA A 88 18.86 -7.52 1.45
CA ALA A 88 19.66 -7.00 2.54
C ALA A 88 20.21 -5.59 2.23
N PRO A 89 20.44 -4.74 3.25
CA PRO A 89 21.05 -3.44 3.07
C PRO A 89 22.44 -3.52 2.46
N PHE A 90 22.71 -2.73 1.43
CA PHE A 90 24.00 -2.73 0.73
C PHE A 90 24.67 -1.36 0.75
N HIS A 91 25.99 -1.32 0.53
CA HIS A 91 26.76 -0.08 0.38
C HIS A 91 26.96 0.25 -1.11
N PRO A 92 26.43 1.37 -1.62
CA PRO A 92 26.39 1.64 -3.06
C PRO A 92 27.77 1.77 -3.71
N ASP A 93 28.80 2.19 -2.96
CA ASP A 93 30.17 2.34 -3.48
C ASP A 93 31.06 1.11 -3.26
N LYS A 94 30.58 0.08 -2.55
CA LYS A 94 31.39 -1.11 -2.20
C LYS A 94 30.80 -2.42 -2.72
N GLU A 95 29.51 -2.42 -2.99
CA GLU A 95 28.73 -3.62 -3.26
C GLU A 95 27.88 -3.37 -4.53
N ILE A 96 27.80 -4.38 -5.40
CA ILE A 96 26.97 -4.32 -6.62
C ILE A 96 25.50 -4.33 -6.18
N PRO A 97 24.67 -3.36 -6.62
CA PRO A 97 23.26 -3.35 -6.26
C PRO A 97 22.56 -4.61 -6.78
N PRO A 98 21.72 -5.27 -5.96
CA PRO A 98 21.15 -6.58 -6.30
C PRO A 98 20.09 -6.58 -7.42
N VAL A 99 19.78 -5.43 -8.06
CA VAL A 99 18.71 -5.30 -9.07
C VAL A 99 19.06 -4.21 -10.09
N ASN A 100 18.48 -4.26 -11.31
CA ASN A 100 18.46 -3.26 -12.40
C ASN A 100 17.86 -1.89 -11.98
N LEU A 101 18.35 -1.33 -10.88
CA LEU A 101 18.00 -0.01 -10.41
C LEU A 101 18.80 0.99 -11.24
N SER A 102 18.12 1.79 -12.07
CA SER A 102 18.75 2.92 -12.74
C SER A 102 18.92 4.06 -11.74
N TRP A 103 20.17 4.50 -11.56
CA TRP A 103 20.52 5.54 -10.58
C TRP A 103 20.76 6.87 -11.29
N PRO A 104 19.97 7.92 -10.99
CA PRO A 104 20.23 9.26 -11.52
C PRO A 104 21.52 9.87 -10.96
N SER A 105 22.15 10.79 -11.70
CA SER A 105 23.40 11.48 -11.31
C SER A 105 23.26 12.40 -10.09
N GLU A 106 22.04 12.89 -9.77
CA GLU A 106 21.73 13.65 -8.53
C GLU A 106 22.07 12.87 -7.24
N VAL A 107 22.37 11.58 -7.36
CA VAL A 107 22.73 10.68 -6.27
C VAL A 107 24.10 11.00 -5.67
N GLU A 108 25.05 11.66 -6.35
CA GLU A 108 26.39 11.90 -5.77
C GLU A 108 26.40 12.74 -4.48
N GLU A 109 25.55 13.76 -4.39
CA GLU A 109 25.42 14.57 -3.18
C GLU A 109 24.76 13.74 -2.04
N ARG A 110 23.85 12.84 -2.40
CA ARG A 110 23.15 11.93 -1.47
C ARG A 110 24.00 10.70 -1.09
N LYS A 111 24.99 10.28 -1.90
CA LYS A 111 25.94 9.19 -1.57
C LYS A 111 26.70 9.50 -0.27
N ARG A 112 27.08 10.76 -0.09
CA ARG A 112 27.76 11.22 1.14
C ARG A 112 26.85 11.15 2.38
N LYS A 113 25.55 11.29 2.19
CA LYS A 113 24.56 11.34 3.29
C LYS A 113 23.97 9.97 3.62
N TYR A 114 23.77 9.08 2.65
CA TYR A 114 23.09 7.80 2.82
C TYR A 114 23.99 6.63 2.44
N ILE A 115 24.84 6.22 3.39
CA ILE A 115 25.90 5.22 3.21
C ILE A 115 25.38 3.77 3.08
N ARG A 116 24.12 3.51 3.45
CA ARG A 116 23.47 2.21 3.30
C ARG A 116 22.13 2.39 2.59
N ARG A 117 21.81 1.43 1.73
CA ARG A 117 20.59 1.43 0.92
C ARG A 117 19.84 0.12 1.05
N VAL A 118 18.53 0.19 1.00
CA VAL A 118 17.64 -0.97 1.09
C VAL A 118 16.67 -0.92 -0.08
N PRO A 119 16.77 -1.85 -1.03
CA PRO A 119 15.75 -2.08 -2.04
C PRO A 119 14.44 -2.52 -1.40
N VAL A 120 13.36 -1.88 -1.81
CA VAL A 120 12.05 -2.10 -1.22
C VAL A 120 10.95 -2.11 -2.26
N SER A 121 9.89 -2.86 -1.96
CA SER A 121 8.63 -2.79 -2.67
C SER A 121 7.62 -2.09 -1.78
N PHE A 122 7.23 -0.87 -2.13
CA PHE A 122 6.08 -0.23 -1.48
C PHE A 122 4.84 -1.06 -1.77
N PHE A 123 3.84 -1.04 -0.87
CA PHE A 123 2.54 -1.71 -1.09
C PHE A 123 1.36 -1.07 -0.34
N ALA A 124 1.59 -0.05 0.52
CA ALA A 124 0.51 0.77 1.06
C ALA A 124 0.95 2.23 1.28
N GLU A 125 0.02 3.18 1.11
CA GLU A 125 0.22 4.61 1.33
C GLU A 125 -1.00 5.19 2.06
N GLN A 126 -0.77 6.06 3.03
CA GLN A 126 -1.85 6.80 3.67
C GLN A 126 -1.41 8.25 3.94
N ARG A 127 -2.24 9.19 3.50
CA ARG A 127 -2.09 10.62 3.76
C ARG A 127 -3.07 11.08 4.83
N ASP A 128 -2.77 12.21 5.46
CA ASP A 128 -3.62 12.87 6.46
C ASP A 128 -3.95 11.93 7.63
N ASN A 129 -2.93 11.25 8.14
CA ASN A 129 -3.10 10.21 9.12
C ASN A 129 -3.42 10.80 10.51
N ASP A 130 -4.49 10.32 11.14
CA ASP A 130 -4.73 10.64 12.53
C ASP A 130 -3.72 9.90 13.39
N ALA A 131 -2.79 10.67 13.94
CA ALA A 131 -1.77 10.19 14.85
C ALA A 131 -2.29 9.31 15.98
N THR A 132 -3.51 9.53 16.47
CA THR A 132 -4.09 8.69 17.53
C THR A 132 -4.21 7.22 17.09
N LYS A 133 -4.35 6.97 15.80
CA LYS A 133 -4.41 5.62 15.22
C LYS A 133 -3.07 4.90 15.18
N LEU A 134 -1.97 5.66 15.20
CA LEU A 134 -0.60 5.15 15.31
C LEU A 134 -0.06 5.27 16.73
N ALA A 135 -0.95 5.48 17.72
CA ALA A 135 -0.58 5.61 19.12
C ALA A 135 0.35 4.50 19.64
N PRO A 136 0.12 3.21 19.31
CA PRO A 136 0.99 2.12 19.77
C PRO A 136 2.44 2.24 19.28
N LEU A 137 2.66 2.94 18.17
CA LEU A 137 3.98 3.07 17.53
C LEU A 137 4.72 4.36 17.91
N PHE A 138 4.11 5.25 18.72
CA PHE A 138 4.72 6.57 18.97
C PHE A 138 6.06 6.52 19.69
N ASP A 139 6.27 5.53 20.55
CA ASP A 139 7.56 5.40 21.22
C ASP A 139 8.65 4.96 20.26
N ALA A 140 8.32 4.17 19.23
CA ALA A 140 9.23 3.85 18.14
C ALA A 140 9.45 5.06 17.21
N LEU A 141 8.40 5.83 16.90
CA LEU A 141 8.49 7.06 16.11
C LEU A 141 9.35 8.14 16.78
N ARG A 142 9.21 8.31 18.11
CA ARG A 142 10.06 9.21 18.90
C ARG A 142 11.52 8.73 18.91
N ARG A 143 11.75 7.43 19.06
CA ARG A 143 13.09 6.84 19.18
C ARG A 143 13.82 6.66 17.84
N SER A 144 13.13 6.62 16.70
CA SER A 144 13.75 6.62 15.37
C SER A 144 14.22 8.03 14.90
N GLY A 145 14.10 9.04 15.78
CA GLY A 145 14.38 10.46 15.51
C GLY A 145 15.78 10.82 14.97
N LYS A 146 15.91 12.12 14.61
CA LYS A 146 17.03 12.84 13.96
C LYS A 146 17.95 11.92 13.15
N ASN A 147 17.63 11.73 11.87
CA ASN A 147 18.39 11.05 10.79
C ASN A 147 17.71 9.83 10.16
N ALA A 148 16.40 9.65 10.35
CA ALA A 148 15.64 8.56 9.71
C ALA A 148 16.25 7.17 9.96
N THR A 149 16.80 6.93 11.16
CA THR A 149 17.42 5.63 11.46
C THR A 149 16.31 4.63 11.75
N PRO A 150 16.17 3.54 10.96
CA PRO A 150 15.11 2.56 11.18
C PRO A 150 15.25 1.91 12.54
N ARG A 151 14.12 1.70 13.19
CA ARG A 151 14.05 0.97 14.45
C ARG A 151 13.13 -0.21 14.28
N LYS A 152 13.63 -1.39 14.60
CA LYS A 152 12.80 -2.57 14.78
C LYS A 152 11.81 -2.28 15.91
N VAL A 153 10.55 -2.60 15.68
CA VAL A 153 9.47 -2.46 16.66
C VAL A 153 9.01 -3.84 17.05
N GLU A 154 9.11 -4.11 18.34
CA GLU A 154 8.44 -5.25 18.97
C GLU A 154 7.06 -4.76 19.40
N ALA A 155 6.08 -4.99 18.53
CA ALA A 155 4.67 -4.65 18.78
C ALA A 155 3.89 -5.94 19.05
N SER A 156 2.88 -5.86 19.92
CA SER A 156 1.97 -6.99 20.11
C SER A 156 1.18 -7.25 18.82
N ARG A 157 0.66 -8.48 18.65
CA ARG A 157 -0.17 -8.79 17.47
C ARG A 157 -1.37 -7.84 17.33
N LYS A 158 -2.01 -7.49 18.44
CA LYS A 158 -3.12 -6.53 18.51
C LYS A 158 -2.72 -5.13 18.03
N ASP A 159 -1.51 -4.68 18.37
CA ASP A 159 -0.99 -3.39 17.91
C ASP A 159 -0.69 -3.43 16.41
N LEU A 160 -0.14 -4.53 15.91
CA LEU A 160 0.11 -4.75 14.49
C LEU A 160 -1.21 -4.79 13.68
N ASP A 161 -2.24 -5.46 14.17
CA ASP A 161 -3.57 -5.48 13.54
C ASP A 161 -4.21 -4.07 13.58
N THR A 162 -3.99 -3.29 14.65
CA THR A 162 -4.43 -1.89 14.71
C THR A 162 -3.73 -1.03 13.67
N VAL A 163 -2.43 -1.26 13.44
CA VAL A 163 -1.66 -0.58 12.41
C VAL A 163 -2.15 -0.97 11.02
N ALA A 164 -2.37 -2.28 10.77
CA ALA A 164 -2.85 -2.78 9.49
C ALA A 164 -4.18 -2.16 9.08
N ARG A 165 -5.11 -2.02 10.03
CA ARG A 165 -6.43 -1.40 9.82
C ARG A 165 -6.38 0.07 9.46
N ASN A 166 -5.28 0.76 9.75
CA ASN A 166 -5.09 2.12 9.25
C ASN A 166 -4.86 2.14 7.74
N PHE A 167 -4.27 1.08 7.19
CA PHE A 167 -4.00 0.92 5.75
C PHE A 167 -5.04 0.05 5.05
N TRP A 168 -6.29 0.05 5.54
CA TRP A 168 -7.43 -0.69 4.96
C TRP A 168 -7.33 -2.22 4.96
N PHE A 169 -6.36 -2.80 5.68
CA PHE A 169 -6.28 -4.25 5.88
C PHE A 169 -6.97 -4.64 7.19
N GLY A 170 -7.81 -5.66 7.20
CA GLY A 170 -8.49 -6.14 8.41
C GLY A 170 -7.53 -6.74 9.44
N SER A 171 -6.37 -7.25 9.02
CA SER A 171 -5.36 -7.78 9.94
C SER A 171 -3.93 -7.59 9.47
N TRP A 172 -2.97 -7.77 10.38
CA TRP A 172 -1.56 -7.80 10.03
C TRP A 172 -1.21 -8.96 9.10
N ALA A 173 -1.92 -10.10 9.19
CA ALA A 173 -1.71 -11.22 8.27
C ALA A 173 -2.07 -10.84 6.83
N GLU A 174 -3.14 -10.08 6.66
CA GLU A 174 -3.57 -9.58 5.35
C GLU A 174 -2.58 -8.57 4.78
N LEU A 175 -2.13 -7.61 5.61
CA LEU A 175 -1.05 -6.70 5.24
C LEU A 175 0.24 -7.46 4.88
N GLU A 176 0.55 -8.56 5.59
CA GLU A 176 1.69 -9.41 5.26
C GLU A 176 1.55 -10.12 3.91
N ARG A 177 0.35 -10.61 3.58
CA ARG A 177 0.04 -11.18 2.25
C ARG A 177 0.15 -10.13 1.15
N ALA A 178 -0.21 -8.88 1.44
CA ALA A 178 -0.08 -7.78 0.48
C ALA A 178 1.37 -7.52 0.05
N LYS A 179 2.39 -7.95 0.81
CA LYS A 179 3.81 -7.85 0.40
C LYS A 179 4.14 -8.61 -0.87
N SER A 180 3.41 -9.67 -1.16
CA SER A 180 3.54 -10.44 -2.40
C SER A 180 3.11 -9.62 -3.62
N PHE A 181 2.45 -8.47 -3.40
CA PHE A 181 1.98 -7.56 -4.41
C PHE A 181 2.76 -6.24 -4.34
N PRO A 182 3.65 -5.93 -5.29
CA PRO A 182 4.21 -4.59 -5.36
C PRO A 182 3.09 -3.56 -5.54
N PHE A 183 3.19 -2.37 -4.93
CA PHE A 183 2.21 -1.25 -5.02
C PHE A 183 1.83 -0.93 -6.45
N ARG A 184 2.79 -1.07 -7.39
CA ARG A 184 2.49 -0.90 -8.81
C ARG A 184 1.50 -1.93 -9.33
N ALA A 185 1.40 -3.13 -8.79
CA ALA A 185 0.44 -4.14 -9.21
C ALA A 185 -0.98 -3.80 -8.76
N ILE A 186 -1.24 -3.43 -7.49
CA ILE A 186 -2.61 -3.13 -7.02
C ILE A 186 -3.12 -1.81 -7.58
N ASP A 187 -2.34 -0.73 -7.55
CA ASP A 187 -2.75 0.54 -8.16
C ASP A 187 -2.94 0.38 -9.67
N THR A 188 -2.08 -0.38 -10.36
CA THR A 188 -2.26 -0.65 -11.79
C THR A 188 -3.46 -1.56 -12.03
N LEU A 189 -3.74 -2.53 -11.17
CA LEU A 189 -4.87 -3.44 -11.29
C LEU A 189 -6.19 -2.68 -11.10
N VAL A 190 -6.29 -1.86 -10.04
CA VAL A 190 -7.47 -1.02 -9.80
C VAL A 190 -7.59 0.05 -10.89
N THR A 191 -6.50 0.70 -11.31
CA THR A 191 -6.54 1.68 -12.41
C THR A 191 -6.95 1.03 -13.73
N ARG A 192 -6.45 -0.18 -14.05
CA ARG A 192 -6.87 -0.93 -15.24
C ARG A 192 -8.32 -1.36 -15.14
N ALA A 193 -8.75 -1.88 -13.99
CA ALA A 193 -10.13 -2.24 -13.75
C ALA A 193 -11.06 -1.01 -13.82
N GLU A 194 -10.60 0.17 -13.40
CA GLU A 194 -11.29 1.44 -13.59
C GLU A 194 -11.40 1.81 -15.07
N ASP A 195 -10.33 1.68 -15.85
CA ASP A 195 -10.33 1.95 -17.29
C ASP A 195 -11.23 0.94 -18.04
N GLU A 196 -11.19 -0.34 -17.67
CA GLU A 196 -12.03 -1.40 -18.25
C GLU A 196 -13.49 -1.23 -17.85
N ALA A 197 -13.79 -0.92 -16.59
CA ALA A 197 -15.14 -0.58 -16.15
C ALA A 197 -15.67 0.63 -16.91
N ARG A 198 -14.87 1.70 -17.04
CA ARG A 198 -15.25 2.87 -17.84
C ARG A 198 -15.57 2.47 -19.27
N ALA A 199 -14.68 1.75 -19.93
CA ALA A 199 -14.89 1.30 -21.31
C ALA A 199 -16.15 0.42 -21.44
N HIS A 200 -16.41 -0.45 -20.46
CA HIS A 200 -17.62 -1.27 -20.40
C HIS A 200 -18.89 -0.41 -20.38
N TYR A 201 -19.00 0.55 -19.46
CA TYR A 201 -20.18 1.42 -19.36
C TYR A 201 -20.29 2.37 -20.56
N GLU A 202 -19.20 2.94 -21.04
CA GLU A 202 -19.18 3.77 -22.25
C GLU A 202 -19.66 2.99 -23.49
N SER A 203 -19.27 1.72 -23.64
CA SER A 203 -19.72 0.85 -24.74
C SER A 203 -21.22 0.59 -24.73
N GLN A 204 -21.86 0.69 -23.56
CA GLN A 204 -23.30 0.56 -23.38
C GLN A 204 -24.02 1.92 -23.53
N GLY A 205 -23.30 2.99 -23.84
CA GLY A 205 -23.83 4.34 -24.03
C GLY A 205 -24.01 5.15 -22.75
N TRP A 206 -23.37 4.75 -21.65
CA TRP A 206 -23.32 5.59 -20.45
C TRP A 206 -22.27 6.70 -20.61
N ASN A 207 -22.58 7.90 -20.11
CA ASN A 207 -21.60 8.94 -19.86
C ASN A 207 -20.96 8.70 -18.48
N VAL A 208 -19.67 8.37 -18.45
CA VAL A 208 -18.96 7.96 -17.24
C VAL A 208 -18.09 9.10 -16.72
N ILE A 209 -18.37 9.56 -15.50
CA ILE A 209 -17.63 10.64 -14.83
C ILE A 209 -16.86 10.06 -13.65
N HIS A 210 -15.53 10.22 -13.63
CA HIS A 210 -14.72 9.82 -12.49
C HIS A 210 -14.86 10.81 -11.34
N VAL A 211 -15.34 10.36 -10.18
CA VAL A 211 -15.64 11.20 -9.01
C VAL A 211 -14.82 10.82 -7.77
N GLY A 212 -14.30 9.59 -7.69
CA GLY A 212 -13.55 9.11 -6.53
C GLY A 212 -14.44 8.83 -5.31
N HIS A 213 -13.92 8.95 -4.09
CA HIS A 213 -14.67 8.52 -2.89
C HIS A 213 -16.05 9.21 -2.76
N PRO A 214 -17.17 8.50 -2.49
CA PRO A 214 -17.28 7.09 -2.05
C PRO A 214 -17.51 6.05 -3.17
N HIS A 215 -17.44 6.41 -4.45
CA HIS A 215 -17.60 5.50 -5.58
C HIS A 215 -16.81 6.01 -6.80
N ASN A 216 -16.02 5.16 -7.45
CA ASN A 216 -15.08 5.57 -8.48
C ASN A 216 -15.75 6.37 -9.62
N PHE A 217 -16.94 5.94 -10.09
CA PHE A 217 -17.66 6.59 -11.19
C PHE A 217 -19.12 6.95 -10.88
N LEU A 218 -19.56 8.05 -11.49
CA LEU A 218 -20.96 8.37 -11.72
C LEU A 218 -21.28 8.18 -13.21
N CYS A 219 -22.14 7.22 -13.52
CA CYS A 219 -22.61 6.92 -14.87
C CYS A 219 -23.99 7.55 -15.09
N ARG A 220 -24.19 8.20 -16.25
CA ARG A 220 -25.47 8.81 -16.64
C ARG A 220 -25.92 8.35 -18.02
N LYS A 221 -27.20 7.98 -18.16
CA LYS A 221 -27.79 7.60 -19.45
C LYS A 221 -29.29 7.88 -19.44
N ASP A 222 -29.80 8.60 -20.44
CA ASP A 222 -31.24 8.83 -20.64
C ASP A 222 -32.03 9.32 -19.39
N GLY A 223 -31.37 10.10 -18.52
CA GLY A 223 -31.96 10.60 -17.27
C GLY A 223 -31.78 9.68 -16.06
N GLU A 224 -31.23 8.48 -16.26
CA GLU A 224 -30.81 7.56 -15.20
C GLU A 224 -29.42 7.90 -14.69
N GLU A 225 -29.20 7.68 -13.39
CA GLU A 225 -27.90 7.78 -12.74
C GLU A 225 -27.57 6.48 -12.01
N LYS A 226 -26.34 6.02 -12.18
CA LYS A 226 -25.81 4.81 -11.54
C LYS A 226 -24.39 5.07 -11.06
N ARG A 227 -24.04 4.53 -9.90
CA ARG A 227 -22.71 4.67 -9.30
C ARG A 227 -21.94 3.39 -9.54
N VAL A 228 -20.63 3.48 -9.66
CA VAL A 228 -19.77 2.31 -9.85
C VAL A 228 -18.65 2.36 -8.84
N MET A 229 -18.50 1.28 -8.09
CA MET A 229 -17.41 1.07 -7.14
C MET A 229 -16.48 0.00 -7.68
N VAL A 230 -15.18 0.29 -7.72
CA VAL A 230 -14.15 -0.64 -8.18
C VAL A 230 -13.32 -1.08 -6.97
N LYS A 231 -13.24 -2.39 -6.76
CA LYS A 231 -12.48 -3.00 -5.66
C LYS A 231 -11.59 -4.11 -6.19
N ALA A 232 -10.38 -4.21 -5.64
CA ALA A 232 -9.56 -5.40 -5.82
C ALA A 232 -9.86 -6.42 -4.71
N SER A 233 -9.90 -7.70 -5.04
CA SER A 233 -9.97 -8.79 -4.07
C SER A 233 -9.19 -10.00 -4.51
N ASP A 234 -8.42 -10.60 -3.60
CA ASP A 234 -7.74 -11.89 -3.77
C ASP A 234 -8.53 -13.06 -3.16
N THR A 235 -9.71 -12.79 -2.59
CA THR A 235 -10.58 -13.76 -1.92
C THR A 235 -12.04 -13.55 -2.35
N GLN A 236 -12.97 -14.24 -1.71
CA GLN A 236 -14.40 -13.94 -1.85
C GLN A 236 -14.86 -12.85 -0.86
N ALA A 237 -13.99 -11.90 -0.52
CA ALA A 237 -14.33 -10.81 0.39
C ALA A 237 -13.71 -9.48 -0.05
N ILE A 238 -14.42 -8.38 0.17
CA ILE A 238 -13.90 -7.02 -0.04
C ILE A 238 -14.09 -6.19 1.21
N HIS A 239 -13.21 -5.23 1.42
CA HIS A 239 -13.36 -4.26 2.50
C HIS A 239 -14.09 -3.00 2.02
N LEU A 240 -15.13 -2.64 2.78
CA LEU A 240 -15.91 -1.43 2.60
C LEU A 240 -15.65 -0.47 3.76
N VAL A 241 -15.51 0.81 3.47
CA VAL A 241 -15.58 1.82 4.54
C VAL A 241 -17.02 2.25 4.80
N PRO A 242 -17.35 2.82 5.98
CA PRO A 242 -18.74 3.18 6.31
C PRO A 242 -19.42 4.08 5.28
N SER A 243 -18.69 5.01 4.65
CA SER A 243 -19.24 5.90 3.62
C SER A 243 -19.49 5.21 2.28
N GLU A 244 -18.72 4.17 1.93
CA GLU A 244 -18.99 3.33 0.77
C GLU A 244 -20.24 2.48 1.00
N LEU A 245 -20.35 1.88 2.19
CA LEU A 245 -21.52 1.10 2.57
C LEU A 245 -22.80 1.96 2.57
N ALA A 246 -22.73 3.15 3.18
CA ALA A 246 -23.86 4.08 3.19
C ALA A 246 -24.25 4.50 1.77
N SER A 247 -23.27 4.86 0.92
CA SER A 247 -23.51 5.22 -0.48
C SER A 247 -24.17 4.07 -1.24
N ALA A 248 -23.67 2.84 -1.11
CA ALA A 248 -24.21 1.67 -1.80
C ALA A 248 -25.64 1.30 -1.36
N ARG A 249 -26.01 1.66 -0.13
CA ARG A 249 -27.37 1.42 0.39
C ARG A 249 -28.38 2.47 -0.04
N GLU A 250 -27.96 3.71 -0.20
CA GLU A 250 -28.85 4.82 -0.55
C GLU A 250 -29.03 4.99 -2.06
N GLN A 251 -28.12 4.42 -2.87
CA GLN A 251 -28.00 4.73 -4.29
C GLN A 251 -27.79 3.47 -5.11
N THR A 252 -28.38 3.45 -6.32
CA THR A 252 -28.10 2.39 -7.32
C THR A 252 -26.60 2.36 -7.62
N THR A 253 -25.94 1.27 -7.23
CA THR A 253 -24.50 1.10 -7.30
C THR A 253 -24.17 -0.24 -7.93
N ASP A 254 -23.32 -0.26 -8.94
CA ASP A 254 -22.69 -1.50 -9.40
C ASP A 254 -21.35 -1.67 -8.71
N LEU A 255 -21.02 -2.90 -8.34
CA LEU A 255 -19.72 -3.25 -7.78
C LEU A 255 -18.90 -4.02 -8.82
N VAL A 256 -17.77 -3.45 -9.19
CA VAL A 256 -16.76 -4.06 -10.04
C VAL A 256 -15.67 -4.62 -9.13
N VAL A 257 -15.46 -5.93 -9.19
CA VAL A 257 -14.39 -6.62 -8.49
C VAL A 257 -13.37 -7.10 -9.50
N VAL A 258 -12.10 -6.78 -9.25
CA VAL A 258 -10.97 -7.30 -10.01
C VAL A 258 -10.13 -8.22 -9.13
N SER A 259 -9.82 -9.41 -9.65
CA SER A 259 -8.92 -10.36 -8.99
C SER A 259 -7.48 -10.26 -9.50
N PRO A 260 -6.49 -10.83 -8.79
CA PRO A 260 -5.08 -10.73 -9.16
C PRO A 260 -4.71 -11.31 -10.52
N ASP A 261 -5.55 -12.18 -11.08
CA ASP A 261 -5.43 -12.75 -12.42
C ASP A 261 -6.10 -11.90 -13.51
N ASP A 262 -6.43 -10.64 -13.21
CA ASP A 262 -7.05 -9.66 -14.10
C ASP A 262 -8.48 -10.04 -14.53
N ASN A 263 -9.13 -10.94 -13.77
CA ASN A 263 -10.54 -11.25 -14.02
C ASN A 263 -11.43 -10.19 -13.38
N MET A 264 -12.20 -9.50 -14.22
CA MET A 264 -13.20 -8.51 -13.80
C MET A 264 -14.58 -9.14 -13.69
N ARG A 265 -15.24 -8.95 -12.54
CA ARG A 265 -16.63 -9.33 -12.29
C ARG A 265 -17.44 -8.07 -11.96
N ILE A 266 -18.60 -7.92 -12.59
CA ILE A 266 -19.55 -6.83 -12.31
C ILE A 266 -20.76 -7.42 -11.59
N LEU A 267 -21.08 -6.86 -10.43
CA LEU A 267 -22.28 -7.12 -9.64
C LEU A 267 -23.23 -5.94 -9.85
N PRO A 268 -24.24 -6.08 -10.74
CA PRO A 268 -25.15 -4.99 -11.04
C PRO A 268 -26.12 -4.74 -9.89
N ASP A 269 -26.49 -3.47 -9.69
CA ASP A 269 -27.43 -3.01 -8.67
C ASP A 269 -27.13 -3.61 -7.28
N TRP A 270 -25.84 -3.70 -6.99
CA TRP A 270 -25.28 -4.26 -5.78
C TRP A 270 -25.72 -3.47 -4.56
N HIS A 271 -26.26 -4.19 -3.58
CA HIS A 271 -26.80 -3.63 -2.36
C HIS A 271 -26.35 -4.47 -1.16
N PRO A 272 -25.30 -4.05 -0.42
CA PRO A 272 -24.74 -4.85 0.66
C PRO A 272 -25.69 -4.98 1.85
N LEU A 273 -26.14 -6.20 2.16
CA LEU A 273 -27.01 -6.48 3.31
C LEU A 273 -26.19 -6.63 4.57
N ASP A 274 -26.80 -6.37 5.74
CA ASP A 274 -26.13 -6.58 7.04
C ASP A 274 -25.71 -8.05 7.24
N ALA A 275 -26.44 -9.01 6.66
CA ALA A 275 -26.10 -10.43 6.73
C ALA A 275 -24.83 -10.78 5.94
N ASP A 276 -24.44 -9.95 4.97
CA ASP A 276 -23.24 -10.13 4.15
C ASP A 276 -21.99 -9.52 4.80
N LEU A 277 -22.17 -8.80 5.91
CA LEU A 277 -21.11 -8.14 6.67
C LEU A 277 -20.71 -8.98 7.88
N THR A 278 -19.42 -9.07 8.17
CA THR A 278 -18.96 -9.71 9.40
C THR A 278 -19.17 -8.81 10.63
N THR A 279 -19.31 -9.42 11.80
CA THR A 279 -19.53 -8.70 13.08
C THR A 279 -18.32 -7.89 13.55
N SER A 280 -17.14 -8.20 13.03
CA SER A 280 -15.89 -7.56 13.44
C SER A 280 -15.55 -6.36 12.58
N GLU A 281 -15.78 -6.40 11.26
CA GLU A 281 -15.27 -5.40 10.30
C GLU A 281 -16.21 -5.35 9.09
N PHE A 282 -16.30 -4.21 8.38
CA PHE A 282 -17.10 -4.03 7.14
C PHE A 282 -16.52 -4.81 5.94
N GLU A 283 -16.11 -6.05 6.20
CA GLU A 283 -15.76 -7.07 5.24
C GLU A 283 -17.06 -7.64 4.67
N TYR A 284 -17.24 -7.48 3.37
CA TYR A 284 -18.39 -7.95 2.60
C TYR A 284 -18.01 -9.21 1.84
N HIS A 285 -18.74 -10.30 2.09
CA HIS A 285 -18.56 -11.53 1.32
C HIS A 285 -19.21 -11.41 -0.06
N LEU A 286 -18.40 -11.60 -1.09
CA LEU A 286 -18.87 -11.60 -2.47
C LEU A 286 -19.78 -12.83 -2.68
N PRO A 287 -20.96 -12.67 -3.31
CA PRO A 287 -21.82 -13.80 -3.60
C PRO A 287 -21.10 -14.81 -4.50
N GLU A 288 -21.27 -16.10 -4.23
CA GLU A 288 -20.74 -17.16 -5.11
C GLU A 288 -21.24 -16.92 -6.54
N GLY A 289 -20.31 -16.99 -7.50
CA GLY A 289 -20.57 -16.77 -8.92
C GLY A 289 -19.77 -17.75 -9.74
#